data_AF-A0A5J5Q2J0-F1
#
_entry.id   AF-A0A5J5Q2J0-F1
#
_cell.length_a   1.000
_cell.length_b   1.000
_cell.length_c   1.000
_cell.angle_alpha   90.00
_cell.angle_beta   90.00
_cell.angle_gamma   90.00
#
_symmetry.space_group_name_H-M   'P 1'
#
loop_
_entity.id
_entity.type
_entity.pdbx_description
1 polymer ?
#
loop_
_entity_poly.entity_id
_entity_poly.type
_entity_poly.pdbx_seq_one_letter_code
_entity_poly.pdbx_strand_id
1 'polypeptide(L)'
;MVHHHRYNLLKKGGDEEAGTLLFLYYRRRRPNLLSVLFLSLLSCTFILAPRLFSASSSLSHLCSFGVQNEGFVGNIDVNAPLCSSIPNGRICCDRSHFRSDICFMKGDVRTHSPSSSVFLYSSKSNNGFISYVSSMIDDGEQEEHDELQHERIKPYTRKWEPSIMDTIDELDLISKRANLGVHHPCDLIHNVPAVIFSTGGYTGNLYHEFNDGIMPLYITSQHFNKKVVFFILDYRNWWVIKYGDIISHLSDHPVIDFIGDNRTHCFTEAIIGLRIHDELTVDSSLMRSNESIVDFRNLLDRAYWPRIRGLIQEEEQETVDKKMSTSPTSGSVFDYQARKPKLVILSRNGSRAIMNENSLVKTSEEMGFQVQVLRPERTTELAKIYRSLNSSDVMIGVHGAAMTHFLFMKPGSVLIQVIPLGTEWAAETYYGEPARKLGLKYIGYKIKGRESSLFDEYDKDDPVLRNPSSFTKKGWEYTKKIYLEDQTVRLELRRFGKRLARAYYCITGIHPQSSLE
;
A
#
# COMPACT_ATOMS: atom_id res chain seq x y z
N MET A 1 34.92 38.64 -12.07
CA MET A 1 34.91 39.34 -10.76
C MET A 1 34.52 38.29 -9.72
N VAL A 2 35.41 38.02 -8.75
CA VAL A 2 35.18 37.24 -7.50
C VAL A 2 34.90 35.72 -7.68
N HIS A 3 35.56 34.75 -7.05
CA HIS A 3 36.81 34.59 -6.32
C HIS A 3 37.07 33.06 -6.28
N HIS A 4 38.25 32.58 -6.67
CA HIS A 4 38.70 31.21 -6.43
C HIS A 4 39.46 31.16 -5.08
N HIS A 5 39.19 30.17 -4.23
CA HIS A 5 40.11 29.81 -3.15
C HIS A 5 40.45 28.33 -3.12
N ARG A 6 41.76 28.09 -3.35
CA ARG A 6 42.56 26.90 -3.08
C ARG A 6 42.51 26.49 -1.61
N TYR A 7 42.52 25.19 -1.36
CA TYR A 7 43.13 24.61 -0.15
C TYR A 7 44.49 24.00 -0.50
N ASN A 8 45.51 24.44 0.24
CA ASN A 8 46.87 23.90 0.26
C ASN A 8 46.93 22.66 1.17
N LEU A 9 47.76 21.68 0.84
CA LEU A 9 48.45 20.87 1.83
C LEU A 9 49.80 20.39 1.30
N LEU A 10 50.84 20.79 2.03
CA LEU A 10 52.24 20.50 1.78
C LEU A 10 52.64 19.11 2.31
N LYS A 11 53.35 18.40 1.44
CA LYS A 11 54.45 17.42 1.61
C LYS A 11 55.24 17.52 2.95
N LYS A 12 55.63 16.39 3.58
CA LYS A 12 56.88 15.61 3.36
C LYS A 12 57.43 14.90 4.64
N GLY A 13 57.80 13.60 4.51
CA GLY A 13 58.90 12.87 5.19
C GLY A 13 58.75 12.53 6.68
N GLY A 14 59.24 11.43 7.26
CA GLY A 14 60.11 10.30 6.84
C GLY A 14 60.74 9.64 8.10
N ASP A 15 60.95 8.32 8.03
CA ASP A 15 61.88 7.41 8.77
C ASP A 15 61.66 7.08 10.27
N GLU A 16 61.42 5.79 10.64
CA GLU A 16 62.35 4.70 11.12
C GLU A 16 62.52 4.74 12.66
N GLU A 17 62.64 3.69 13.49
CA GLU A 17 62.73 2.23 13.39
C GLU A 17 62.52 1.58 14.81
N ALA A 18 62.35 0.24 14.84
CA ALA A 18 62.60 -0.73 15.94
C ALA A 18 61.72 -0.71 17.21
N GLY A 19 61.27 -1.82 17.83
CA GLY A 19 61.42 -3.27 17.64
C GLY A 19 60.97 -3.99 18.95
N THR A 20 60.45 -5.23 18.87
CA THR A 20 60.70 -6.39 19.78
C THR A 20 59.63 -7.48 19.63
N LEU A 21 60.10 -8.71 19.37
CA LEU A 21 59.38 -9.97 19.20
C LEU A 21 58.80 -10.55 20.51
N LEU A 22 57.69 -11.29 20.41
CA LEU A 22 57.40 -12.43 21.29
C LEU A 22 56.84 -13.61 20.48
N PHE A 23 57.63 -14.69 20.40
CA PHE A 23 57.25 -16.00 19.83
C PHE A 23 56.56 -16.86 20.91
N LEU A 24 55.40 -17.44 20.61
CA LEU A 24 54.88 -18.61 21.34
C LEU A 24 54.52 -19.73 20.36
N TYR A 25 55.18 -20.86 20.60
CA TYR A 25 55.17 -22.10 19.82
C TYR A 25 53.87 -22.90 20.07
N TYR A 26 53.17 -23.35 19.03
CA TYR A 26 52.15 -24.41 19.15
C TYR A 26 52.41 -25.57 18.18
N ARG A 27 52.46 -26.76 18.77
CA ARG A 27 52.88 -28.06 18.24
C ARG A 27 51.81 -28.66 17.32
N ARG A 28 52.16 -28.95 16.06
CA ARG A 28 51.26 -29.50 15.03
C ARG A 28 51.19 -31.04 15.12
N ARG A 29 50.03 -31.61 15.47
CA ARG A 29 49.73 -33.06 15.35
C ARG A 29 49.19 -33.36 13.94
N ARG A 30 49.76 -34.35 13.24
CA ARG A 30 49.23 -34.86 11.95
C ARG A 30 48.01 -35.77 12.20
N PRO A 31 46.93 -35.69 11.38
CA PRO A 31 45.79 -36.58 11.52
C PRO A 31 46.04 -37.94 10.85
N ASN A 32 45.51 -39.01 11.47
CA ASN A 32 45.59 -40.40 10.96
C ASN A 32 44.76 -40.58 9.69
N LEU A 33 45.31 -41.27 8.69
CA LEU A 33 44.70 -41.56 7.37
C LEU A 33 43.29 -42.18 7.44
N LEU A 34 42.95 -42.89 8.52
CA LEU A 34 41.62 -43.47 8.76
C LEU A 34 40.53 -42.41 9.00
N SER A 35 40.87 -41.25 9.57
CA SER A 35 39.92 -40.15 9.80
C SER A 35 39.49 -39.48 8.50
N VAL A 36 40.38 -39.44 7.50
CA VAL A 36 40.11 -38.81 6.20
C VAL A 36 39.21 -39.71 5.34
N LEU A 37 39.39 -41.04 5.42
CA LEU A 37 38.53 -42.02 4.75
C LEU A 37 37.10 -42.05 5.33
N PHE A 38 36.94 -41.89 6.65
CA PHE A 38 35.61 -41.84 7.28
C PHE A 38 34.84 -40.56 6.90
N LEU A 39 35.51 -39.41 6.83
CA LEU A 39 34.91 -38.15 6.37
C LEU A 39 34.53 -38.20 4.88
N SER A 40 35.28 -38.93 4.06
CA SER A 40 34.97 -39.18 2.65
C SER A 40 33.76 -40.09 2.44
N LEU A 41 33.58 -41.11 3.28
CA LEU A 41 32.40 -42.00 3.20
C LEU A 41 31.14 -41.32 3.71
N LEU A 42 31.23 -40.51 4.78
CA LEU A 42 30.10 -39.69 5.25
C LEU A 42 29.70 -38.61 4.22
N SER A 43 30.65 -37.98 3.52
CA SER A 43 30.32 -36.98 2.51
C SER A 43 29.60 -37.59 1.30
N CYS A 44 29.95 -38.80 0.89
CA CYS A 44 29.24 -39.52 -0.18
C CYS A 44 27.80 -39.91 0.21
N THR A 45 27.54 -40.26 1.48
CA THR A 45 26.17 -40.57 1.94
C THR A 45 25.27 -39.34 2.04
N PHE A 46 25.81 -38.16 2.37
CA PHE A 46 25.04 -36.91 2.44
C PHE A 46 24.80 -36.25 1.06
N ILE A 47 25.56 -36.61 0.03
CA ILE A 47 25.37 -36.10 -1.34
C ILE A 47 24.41 -36.98 -2.16
N LEU A 48 24.36 -38.29 -1.88
CA LEU A 48 23.52 -39.24 -2.65
C LEU A 48 22.13 -39.49 -2.04
N ALA A 49 21.95 -39.36 -0.73
CA ALA A 49 20.64 -39.56 -0.09
C ALA A 49 19.53 -38.56 -0.53
N PRO A 50 19.80 -37.27 -0.81
CA PRO A 50 18.76 -36.35 -1.30
C PRO A 50 18.36 -36.57 -2.77
N ARG A 51 19.06 -37.44 -3.50
CA ARG A 51 18.78 -37.66 -4.93
C ARG A 51 17.84 -38.83 -5.21
N LEU A 52 17.55 -39.68 -4.22
CA LEU A 52 16.67 -40.84 -4.39
C LEU A 52 15.26 -40.64 -3.83
N PHE A 53 14.99 -39.61 -3.01
CA PHE A 53 13.68 -39.42 -2.36
C PHE A 53 13.10 -37.99 -2.30
N SER A 54 13.68 -36.96 -2.94
CA SER A 54 13.25 -35.56 -2.70
C SER A 54 13.06 -34.66 -3.92
N ALA A 55 12.56 -35.18 -5.04
CA ALA A 55 12.05 -34.31 -6.11
C ALA A 55 10.73 -33.61 -5.71
N SER A 56 9.89 -34.24 -4.88
CA SER A 56 8.58 -33.73 -4.46
C SER A 56 8.62 -32.77 -3.26
N SER A 57 9.57 -32.92 -2.33
CA SER A 57 9.57 -32.15 -1.07
C SER A 57 10.10 -30.71 -1.18
N SER A 58 11.03 -30.46 -2.12
CA SER A 58 11.64 -29.12 -2.29
C SER A 58 10.66 -28.07 -2.82
N LEU A 59 9.68 -28.48 -3.64
CA LEU A 59 8.67 -27.59 -4.22
C LEU A 59 7.49 -27.31 -3.31
N SER A 60 7.12 -28.22 -2.41
CA SER A 60 6.10 -27.98 -1.38
C SER A 60 6.46 -26.79 -0.47
N HIS A 61 7.74 -26.66 -0.08
CA HIS A 61 8.19 -25.45 0.64
C HIS A 61 8.14 -24.19 -0.24
N LEU A 62 8.36 -24.32 -1.56
CA LEU A 62 8.31 -23.21 -2.50
C LEU A 62 6.90 -22.70 -2.78
N CYS A 63 5.83 -23.43 -2.41
CA CYS A 63 4.43 -23.05 -2.59
C CYS A 63 3.66 -22.87 -1.27
N SER A 64 4.35 -22.73 -0.12
CA SER A 64 3.67 -22.36 1.12
C SER A 64 3.01 -20.99 0.98
N PHE A 65 1.71 -20.95 1.31
CA PHE A 65 0.88 -19.77 1.49
C PHE A 65 0.83 -19.45 3.00
N GLY A 66 1.99 -19.11 3.56
CA GLY A 66 2.07 -18.66 4.94
C GLY A 66 1.81 -17.17 5.02
N VAL A 67 0.79 -16.77 5.78
CA VAL A 67 0.75 -15.39 6.29
C VAL A 67 1.89 -15.29 7.30
N GLN A 68 2.88 -14.45 7.00
CA GLN A 68 3.90 -14.11 7.99
C GLN A 68 3.25 -13.21 9.04
N ASN A 69 2.61 -13.82 10.03
CA ASN A 69 2.41 -13.17 11.31
C ASN A 69 3.76 -13.26 12.02
N GLU A 70 4.62 -12.27 11.84
CA GLU A 70 5.64 -11.99 12.85
C GLU A 70 4.93 -11.47 14.10
N GLY A 71 4.33 -12.39 14.85
CA GLY A 71 3.87 -12.15 16.19
C GLY A 71 5.07 -12.06 17.10
N PHE A 72 5.68 -10.87 17.20
CA PHE A 72 6.41 -10.54 18.41
C PHE A 72 5.41 -10.48 19.55
N VAL A 73 5.31 -11.56 20.32
CA VAL A 73 4.64 -11.56 21.62
C VAL A 73 5.52 -10.79 22.59
N GLY A 74 5.41 -9.46 22.52
CA GLY A 74 5.82 -8.55 23.58
C GLY A 74 4.66 -8.40 24.55
N ASN A 75 4.88 -8.82 25.79
CA ASN A 75 3.89 -8.75 26.87
C ASN A 75 3.68 -7.29 27.32
N ILE A 76 2.43 -6.96 27.67
CA ILE A 76 1.98 -5.81 28.49
C ILE A 76 1.87 -4.47 27.75
N ASP A 77 0.63 -4.11 27.39
CA ASP A 77 -0.08 -2.86 27.72
C ASP A 77 0.75 -1.58 27.99
N VAL A 78 1.60 -1.16 27.04
CA VAL A 78 2.40 0.08 27.16
C VAL A 78 2.19 1.08 26.01
N ASN A 79 1.52 0.72 24.91
CA ASN A 79 1.33 1.64 23.78
C ASN A 79 -0.15 1.97 23.55
N ALA A 80 -0.82 2.56 24.54
CA ALA A 80 -2.03 3.31 24.23
C ALA A 80 -1.63 4.41 23.22
N PRO A 81 -2.27 4.53 22.05
CA PRO A 81 -1.93 5.55 21.07
C PRO A 81 -1.91 6.92 21.74
N LEU A 82 -0.94 7.77 21.37
CA LEU A 82 -0.92 9.15 21.84
C LEU A 82 -2.29 9.79 21.56
N CYS A 83 -2.81 10.56 22.52
CA CYS A 83 -4.17 11.14 22.49
C CYS A 83 -5.35 10.16 22.66
N SER A 84 -5.15 8.89 23.04
CA SER A 84 -6.24 7.92 23.26
C SER A 84 -7.23 8.26 24.38
N SER A 85 -6.83 9.11 25.34
CA SER A 85 -7.64 9.49 26.50
C SER A 85 -7.62 10.99 26.76
N ILE A 86 -7.91 11.80 25.73
CA ILE A 86 -7.99 13.27 25.91
C ILE A 86 -9.28 13.67 26.64
N PRO A 87 -9.21 14.63 27.59
CA PRO A 87 -10.39 15.18 28.24
C PRO A 87 -11.19 16.05 27.27
N ASN A 88 -12.47 16.24 27.56
CA ASN A 88 -13.31 17.19 26.80
C ASN A 88 -12.73 18.61 26.87
N GLY A 89 -12.84 19.36 25.77
CA GLY A 89 -12.34 20.73 25.65
C GLY A 89 -10.84 20.85 25.38
N ARG A 90 -10.19 19.79 24.86
CA ARG A 90 -8.78 19.84 24.43
C ARG A 90 -8.56 19.34 23.01
N ILE A 91 -7.53 19.90 22.37
CA ILE A 91 -6.97 19.43 21.10
C ILE A 91 -5.67 18.68 21.42
N CYS A 92 -5.47 17.52 20.80
CA CYS A 92 -4.24 16.75 20.92
C CYS A 92 -3.79 16.25 19.55
N CYS A 93 -2.57 16.58 19.16
CA CYS A 93 -2.00 16.17 17.89
C CYS A 93 -0.84 15.19 18.11
N ASP A 94 -0.96 14.01 17.52
CA ASP A 94 0.14 13.06 17.39
C ASP A 94 0.87 13.32 16.07
N ARG A 95 2.10 13.81 16.21
CA ARG A 95 3.04 14.06 15.11
C ARG A 95 4.25 13.13 15.15
N SER A 96 4.20 12.06 15.93
CA SER A 96 5.32 11.12 16.09
C SER A 96 5.53 10.25 14.85
N HIS A 97 4.45 9.95 14.12
CA HIS A 97 4.54 9.11 12.94
C HIS A 97 5.23 9.86 11.79
N PHE A 98 6.15 9.18 11.10
CA PHE A 98 6.92 9.80 10.00
C PHE A 98 6.05 10.04 8.76
N ARG A 99 4.94 9.31 8.63
CA ARG A 99 4.07 9.36 7.45
C ARG A 99 2.90 10.33 7.53
N SER A 100 2.42 10.64 8.72
CA SER A 100 1.14 11.34 8.91
C SER A 100 1.12 12.05 10.24
N ASP A 101 0.48 13.21 10.27
CA ASP A 101 0.02 13.83 11.51
C ASP A 101 -1.46 13.49 11.71
N ILE A 102 -1.87 13.36 12.97
CA ILE A 102 -3.28 13.15 13.33
C ILE A 102 -3.64 13.92 14.59
N CYS A 103 -4.75 14.65 14.55
CA CYS A 103 -5.24 15.42 15.68
C CYS A 103 -6.62 14.94 16.13
N PHE A 104 -6.88 15.02 17.42
CA PHE A 104 -8.13 14.64 18.08
C PHE A 104 -8.70 15.86 18.80
N MET A 105 -9.99 16.11 18.60
CA MET A 105 -10.75 17.16 19.26
C MET A 105 -11.97 16.52 19.92
N LYS A 106 -12.21 16.80 21.20
CA LYS A 106 -13.33 16.22 21.95
C LYS A 106 -14.06 17.29 22.73
N GLY A 107 -15.39 17.35 22.65
CA GLY A 107 -16.22 18.40 23.24
C GLY A 107 -17.14 19.03 22.20
N ASP A 108 -17.42 20.32 22.30
CA ASP A 108 -18.25 21.05 21.33
C ASP A 108 -17.40 21.44 20.10
N VAL A 109 -17.31 20.52 19.14
CA VAL A 109 -16.52 20.69 17.91
C VAL A 109 -17.42 21.23 16.80
N ARG A 110 -17.00 22.30 16.12
CA ARG A 110 -17.78 22.95 15.05
C ARG A 110 -16.90 23.19 13.83
N THR A 111 -17.35 22.74 12.65
CA THR A 111 -16.67 23.04 11.39
C THR A 111 -16.98 24.47 10.94
N HIS A 112 -16.02 25.11 10.28
CA HIS A 112 -16.21 26.40 9.65
C HIS A 112 -15.46 26.42 8.31
N SER A 113 -16.20 26.07 7.26
CA SER A 113 -15.69 25.99 5.88
C SER A 113 -15.04 27.30 5.40
N PRO A 114 -15.67 28.50 5.56
CA PRO A 114 -15.13 29.73 4.96
C PRO A 114 -13.73 30.13 5.41
N SER A 115 -13.30 29.70 6.61
CA SER A 115 -11.95 29.96 7.13
C SER A 115 -11.06 28.73 7.15
N SER A 116 -11.48 27.60 6.55
CA SER A 116 -10.77 26.32 6.64
C SER A 116 -10.43 25.93 8.08
N SER A 117 -11.39 26.12 9.01
CA SER A 117 -11.13 25.92 10.44
C SER A 117 -12.09 24.93 11.08
N VAL A 118 -11.62 24.27 12.12
CA VAL A 118 -12.42 23.47 13.05
C VAL A 118 -12.26 24.07 14.43
N PHE A 119 -13.36 24.52 15.03
CA PHE A 119 -13.38 25.13 16.34
C PHE A 119 -13.71 24.10 17.43
N LEU A 120 -13.08 24.21 18.58
CA LEU A 120 -13.45 23.51 19.80
C LEU A 120 -13.83 24.53 20.87
N TYR A 121 -15.08 24.48 21.34
CA TYR A 121 -15.54 25.32 22.43
C TYR A 121 -15.38 24.60 23.76
N SER A 122 -14.59 25.20 24.66
CA SER A 122 -14.40 24.70 26.02
C SER A 122 -15.27 25.47 27.01
N SER A 123 -15.98 24.73 27.88
CA SER A 123 -16.80 25.29 28.96
C SER A 123 -15.92 25.91 30.05
N LYS A 124 -16.40 26.98 30.71
CA LYS A 124 -15.70 27.59 31.85
C LYS A 124 -15.54 26.55 32.98
N SER A 125 -14.31 26.29 33.36
CA SER A 125 -13.97 25.62 34.62
C SER A 125 -14.56 26.42 35.80
N ASN A 126 -15.15 25.73 36.78
CA ASN A 126 -15.83 26.29 37.96
C ASN A 126 -14.92 27.04 38.96
N ASN A 127 -13.68 27.41 38.61
CA ASN A 127 -12.87 28.37 39.38
C ASN A 127 -13.31 29.83 39.12
N GLY A 128 -14.62 30.05 39.16
CA GLY A 128 -15.34 31.24 38.69
C GLY A 128 -15.13 32.53 39.49
N PHE A 129 -14.17 32.61 40.43
CA PHE A 129 -13.98 33.81 41.24
C PHE A 129 -12.84 34.72 40.77
N ILE A 130 -11.78 34.18 40.16
CA ILE A 130 -10.60 34.97 39.76
C ILE A 130 -10.77 35.60 38.37
N SER A 131 -11.52 34.96 37.47
CA SER A 131 -11.71 35.44 36.09
C SER A 131 -12.69 36.62 35.95
N TYR A 132 -13.58 36.81 36.93
CA TYR A 132 -14.61 37.87 36.86
C TYR A 132 -14.03 39.27 37.11
N VAL A 133 -12.89 39.34 37.81
CA VAL A 133 -12.20 40.60 38.11
C VAL A 133 -11.31 41.04 36.94
N SER A 134 -10.74 40.10 36.18
CA SER A 134 -9.93 40.43 34.99
C SER A 134 -10.75 40.93 33.81
N SER A 135 -12.03 40.56 33.68
CA SER A 135 -12.90 41.01 32.57
C SER A 135 -13.48 42.42 32.75
N MET A 136 -13.18 43.11 33.86
CA MET A 136 -13.63 44.50 34.08
C MET A 136 -12.53 45.53 33.81
N ILE A 137 -11.35 45.12 33.32
CA ILE A 137 -10.19 46.02 33.15
C ILE A 137 -9.78 46.21 31.68
N ASP A 138 -10.30 45.42 30.73
CA ASP A 138 -9.78 45.41 29.36
C ASP A 138 -10.85 45.78 28.32
N ASP A 139 -11.05 47.10 28.15
CA ASP A 139 -11.79 47.69 27.04
C ASP A 139 -10.81 47.99 25.89
N GLY A 140 -10.63 47.03 24.98
CA GLY A 140 -9.97 47.23 23.69
C GLY A 140 -9.17 46.02 23.20
N GLU A 141 -9.55 45.51 22.02
CA GLU A 141 -8.92 44.39 21.27
C GLU A 141 -9.42 42.98 21.66
N GLN A 142 -10.70 42.69 21.37
CA GLN A 142 -11.43 41.50 21.82
C GLN A 142 -11.30 40.23 20.97
N GLU A 143 -10.51 40.20 19.88
CA GLU A 143 -10.45 39.01 19.00
C GLU A 143 -9.31 38.03 19.32
N GLU A 144 -8.16 38.48 19.83
CA GLU A 144 -7.02 37.59 20.13
C GLU A 144 -7.07 36.95 21.54
N HIS A 145 -7.86 37.49 22.47
CA HIS A 145 -7.85 37.06 23.88
C HIS A 145 -8.73 35.84 24.22
N ASP A 146 -9.48 35.29 23.27
CA ASP A 146 -10.40 34.15 23.48
C ASP A 146 -9.86 32.79 23.00
N GLU A 147 -8.72 32.78 22.29
CA GLU A 147 -8.07 31.57 21.79
C GLU A 147 -7.25 30.88 22.89
N LEU A 148 -7.51 29.59 23.10
CA LEU A 148 -6.83 28.77 24.11
C LEU A 148 -5.69 27.93 23.51
N GLN A 149 -5.84 27.50 22.26
CA GLN A 149 -4.91 26.64 21.56
C GLN A 149 -5.19 26.73 20.06
N HIS A 150 -4.13 26.82 19.25
CA HIS A 150 -4.22 26.80 17.80
C HIS A 150 -3.19 25.84 17.22
N GLU A 151 -3.67 24.87 16.46
CA GLU A 151 -2.88 23.90 15.74
C GLU A 151 -3.14 24.02 14.25
N ARG A 152 -2.14 23.70 13.44
CA ARG A 152 -2.26 23.62 11.98
C ARG A 152 -1.92 22.23 11.49
N ILE A 153 -2.71 21.71 10.56
CA ILE A 153 -2.54 20.36 10.03
C ILE A 153 -2.91 20.29 8.56
N LYS A 154 -2.08 19.55 7.80
CA LYS A 154 -2.39 19.10 6.45
C LYS A 154 -2.74 17.61 6.52
N PRO A 155 -4.03 17.21 6.46
CA PRO A 155 -4.46 15.88 6.85
C PRO A 155 -4.27 14.84 5.73
N TYR A 156 -3.00 14.60 5.36
CA TYR A 156 -2.58 13.68 4.30
C TYR A 156 -1.40 12.81 4.73
N THR A 157 -1.34 11.55 4.27
CA THR A 157 -0.40 10.54 4.78
C THR A 157 0.91 10.48 3.99
N ARG A 158 1.45 11.64 3.61
CA ARG A 158 2.74 11.79 2.89
C ARG A 158 3.64 12.83 3.55
N LYS A 159 3.59 12.95 4.88
CA LYS A 159 4.28 13.98 5.68
C LYS A 159 5.76 14.16 5.34
N TRP A 160 6.46 13.08 4.95
CA TRP A 160 7.88 13.09 4.61
C TRP A 160 8.22 13.65 3.23
N GLU A 161 7.22 13.98 2.40
CA GLU A 161 7.39 14.51 1.04
C GLU A 161 6.90 15.98 0.98
N PRO A 162 7.76 16.97 1.31
CA PRO A 162 7.35 18.37 1.37
C PRO A 162 6.69 18.88 0.09
N SER A 163 7.22 18.53 -1.08
CA SER A 163 6.67 18.97 -2.37
C SER A 163 5.23 18.52 -2.61
N ILE A 164 4.83 17.39 -2.05
CA ILE A 164 3.45 16.90 -2.12
C ILE A 164 2.61 17.54 -1.04
N MET A 165 3.13 17.64 0.18
CA MET A 165 2.44 18.33 1.29
C MET A 165 2.18 19.80 0.98
N ASP A 166 3.00 20.47 0.18
CA ASP A 166 2.77 21.85 -0.28
C ASP A 166 1.51 21.99 -1.14
N THR A 167 1.07 20.90 -1.79
CA THR A 167 -0.17 20.85 -2.59
C THR A 167 -1.42 20.51 -1.78
N ILE A 168 -1.27 20.20 -0.50
CA ILE A 168 -2.38 19.85 0.39
C ILE A 168 -2.84 21.10 1.13
N ASP A 169 -4.15 21.30 1.14
CA ASP A 169 -4.80 22.37 1.90
C ASP A 169 -4.56 22.18 3.41
N GLU A 170 -4.35 23.30 4.11
CA GLU A 170 -4.12 23.34 5.55
C GLU A 170 -5.43 23.65 6.29
N LEU A 171 -5.62 22.98 7.43
CA LEU A 171 -6.73 23.23 8.36
C LEU A 171 -6.22 23.84 9.65
N ASP A 172 -6.93 24.86 10.11
CA ASP A 172 -6.75 25.46 11.44
C ASP A 172 -7.64 24.77 12.47
N LEU A 173 -7.04 24.25 13.54
CA LEU A 173 -7.76 23.68 14.67
C LEU A 173 -7.65 24.64 15.85
N ILE A 174 -8.76 25.29 16.20
CA ILE A 174 -8.75 26.42 17.12
C ILE A 174 -9.64 26.11 18.32
N SER A 175 -9.07 26.07 19.51
CA SER A 175 -9.82 25.97 20.76
C SER A 175 -10.16 27.37 21.27
N LYS A 176 -11.43 27.64 21.56
CA LYS A 176 -11.90 28.91 22.14
C LYS A 176 -12.64 28.71 23.45
N ARG A 177 -12.67 29.75 24.27
CA ARG A 177 -13.58 29.80 25.43
C ARG A 177 -15.01 30.00 24.96
N ALA A 178 -15.95 29.25 25.54
CA ALA A 178 -17.37 29.49 25.33
C ALA A 178 -17.77 30.83 25.99
N ASN A 179 -17.95 31.88 25.18
CA ASN A 179 -18.51 33.15 25.64
C ASN A 179 -20.03 33.18 25.40
N LEU A 180 -20.77 33.56 26.43
CA LEU A 180 -22.23 33.74 26.42
C LEU A 180 -22.60 34.88 25.46
N GLY A 181 -22.62 34.64 24.16
CA GLY A 181 -23.03 35.64 23.15
C GLY A 181 -22.44 35.48 21.75
N VAL A 182 -21.30 34.80 21.59
CA VAL A 182 -20.65 34.58 20.29
C VAL A 182 -20.51 33.08 20.05
N HIS A 183 -21.62 32.43 19.73
CA HIS A 183 -21.63 31.04 19.31
C HIS A 183 -21.94 30.99 17.81
N HIS A 184 -21.02 30.45 16.99
CA HIS A 184 -21.33 30.07 15.62
C HIS A 184 -22.41 28.97 15.66
N PRO A 185 -23.70 29.26 15.40
CA PRO A 185 -24.76 28.30 15.65
C PRO A 185 -24.57 27.05 14.79
N CYS A 186 -24.97 25.90 15.32
CA CYS A 186 -24.94 24.65 14.56
C CYS A 186 -26.06 24.64 13.52
N ASP A 187 -25.72 24.50 12.25
CA ASP A 187 -26.71 24.22 11.21
C ASP A 187 -27.11 22.75 11.22
N LEU A 188 -26.13 21.86 11.49
CA LEU A 188 -26.32 20.42 11.57
C LEU A 188 -25.60 19.85 12.79
N ILE A 189 -26.28 19.01 13.55
CA ILE A 189 -25.74 18.35 14.74
C ILE A 189 -25.60 16.85 14.46
N HIS A 190 -24.43 16.29 14.73
CA HIS A 190 -24.10 14.89 14.53
C HIS A 190 -23.77 14.23 15.88
N ASN A 191 -24.39 13.07 16.15
CA ASN A 191 -24.16 12.29 17.37
C ASN A 191 -23.08 11.21 17.20
N VAL A 192 -22.28 11.31 16.15
CA VAL A 192 -21.20 10.39 15.76
C VAL A 192 -19.94 11.22 15.51
N PRO A 193 -18.73 10.66 15.60
CA PRO A 193 -17.50 11.42 15.33
C PRO A 193 -17.38 11.85 13.87
N ALA A 194 -16.61 12.92 13.64
CA ALA A 194 -16.11 13.28 12.32
C ALA A 194 -14.70 12.72 12.09
N VAL A 195 -14.39 12.29 10.86
CA VAL A 195 -13.03 12.09 10.37
C VAL A 195 -12.81 13.01 9.17
N ILE A 196 -11.83 13.90 9.28
CA ILE A 196 -11.51 14.93 8.28
C ILE A 196 -10.16 14.59 7.66
N PHE A 197 -10.12 14.43 6.33
CA PHE A 197 -8.91 14.05 5.60
C PHE A 197 -8.83 14.70 4.23
N SER A 198 -7.67 14.67 3.60
CA SER A 198 -7.46 15.19 2.26
C SER A 198 -7.42 14.07 1.21
N THR A 199 -8.03 14.32 0.04
CA THR A 199 -7.80 13.53 -1.19
C THR A 199 -7.01 14.32 -2.23
N GLY A 200 -6.08 15.18 -1.80
CA GLY A 200 -5.17 15.94 -2.65
C GLY A 200 -3.97 15.10 -3.14
N GLY A 201 -2.82 15.75 -3.29
CA GLY A 201 -1.54 15.07 -3.54
C GLY A 201 -1.54 14.21 -4.81
N TYR A 202 -1.30 12.91 -4.67
CA TYR A 202 -1.20 11.96 -5.79
C TYR A 202 -2.53 11.37 -6.28
N THR A 203 -3.67 11.93 -5.87
CA THR A 203 -5.00 11.44 -6.27
C THR A 203 -5.14 11.30 -7.79
N GLY A 204 -5.75 10.18 -8.21
CA GLY A 204 -5.82 9.74 -9.61
C GLY A 204 -4.80 8.64 -9.94
N ASN A 205 -3.83 8.38 -9.07
CA ASN A 205 -2.99 7.20 -9.12
C ASN A 205 -3.49 6.14 -8.14
N LEU A 206 -3.87 4.96 -8.66
CA LEU A 206 -4.49 3.88 -7.87
C LEU A 206 -3.66 3.44 -6.65
N TYR A 207 -2.32 3.45 -6.76
CA TYR A 207 -1.45 3.14 -5.63
C TYR A 207 -1.72 4.10 -4.47
N HIS A 208 -1.65 5.39 -4.75
CA HIS A 208 -1.84 6.43 -3.75
C HIS A 208 -3.28 6.52 -3.26
N GLU A 209 -4.27 6.28 -4.14
CA GLU A 209 -5.68 6.22 -3.73
C GLU A 209 -5.91 5.15 -2.65
N PHE A 210 -5.26 3.99 -2.75
CA PHE A 210 -5.35 2.94 -1.72
C PHE A 210 -4.40 3.16 -0.55
N ASN A 211 -3.12 3.43 -0.83
CA ASN A 211 -2.06 3.51 0.16
C ASN A 211 -2.18 4.74 1.07
N ASP A 212 -2.52 5.88 0.47
CA ASP A 212 -2.51 7.17 1.16
C ASP A 212 -3.92 7.64 1.56
N GLY A 213 -4.96 6.98 1.03
CA GLY A 213 -6.35 7.35 1.24
C GLY A 213 -7.20 6.23 1.84
N ILE A 214 -7.64 5.28 1.00
CA ILE A 214 -8.66 4.29 1.37
C ILE A 214 -8.23 3.38 2.53
N MET A 215 -6.98 2.90 2.53
CA MET A 215 -6.50 2.01 3.58
C MET A 215 -6.24 2.77 4.89
N PRO A 216 -5.61 3.96 4.89
CA PRO A 216 -5.56 4.80 6.08
C PRO A 216 -6.94 5.18 6.62
N LEU A 217 -7.92 5.41 5.75
CA LEU A 217 -9.31 5.66 6.14
C LEU A 217 -9.90 4.44 6.85
N TYR A 218 -9.71 3.23 6.31
CA TYR A 218 -10.13 1.99 6.97
C TYR A 218 -9.47 1.82 8.35
N ILE A 219 -8.14 1.96 8.43
CA ILE A 219 -7.38 1.86 9.69
C ILE A 219 -7.93 2.84 10.74
N THR A 220 -8.22 4.07 10.32
CA THR A 220 -8.68 5.13 11.22
C THR A 220 -10.12 4.93 11.66
N SER A 221 -11.00 4.44 10.80
CA SER A 221 -12.45 4.56 10.98
C SER A 221 -13.21 3.26 11.23
N GLN A 222 -12.66 2.09 10.88
CA GLN A 222 -13.44 0.85 10.85
C GLN A 222 -14.08 0.51 12.22
N HIS A 223 -13.40 0.83 13.31
CA HIS A 223 -13.84 0.56 14.67
C HIS A 223 -15.11 1.33 15.08
N PHE A 224 -15.49 2.37 14.33
CA PHE A 224 -16.76 3.07 14.52
C PHE A 224 -17.96 2.29 14.00
N ASN A 225 -17.74 1.17 13.29
CA ASN A 225 -18.80 0.33 12.73
C ASN A 225 -19.82 1.17 11.95
N LYS A 226 -19.32 1.97 10.99
CA LYS A 226 -20.09 2.86 10.12
C LYS A 226 -20.69 4.12 10.78
N LYS A 227 -20.57 4.28 12.10
CA LYS A 227 -21.05 5.45 12.85
C LYS A 227 -19.99 6.56 12.88
N VAL A 228 -19.71 7.14 11.74
CA VAL A 228 -18.70 8.20 11.58
C VAL A 228 -19.05 9.04 10.34
N VAL A 229 -18.86 10.35 10.39
CA VAL A 229 -19.06 11.23 9.23
C VAL A 229 -17.71 11.57 8.62
N PHE A 230 -17.60 11.48 7.29
CA PHE A 230 -16.37 11.79 6.57
C PHE A 230 -16.43 13.19 5.95
N PHE A 231 -15.42 14.00 6.20
CA PHE A 231 -15.17 15.25 5.50
C PHE A 231 -13.91 15.12 4.66
N ILE A 232 -14.01 15.55 3.40
CA ILE A 232 -12.85 15.63 2.52
C ILE A 232 -12.53 17.10 2.29
N LEU A 233 -11.28 17.46 2.60
CA LEU A 233 -10.75 18.82 2.39
C LEU A 233 -10.58 19.11 0.89
N ASP A 234 -9.67 18.40 0.24
CA ASP A 234 -9.47 18.44 -1.22
C ASP A 234 -10.51 17.56 -1.94
N TYR A 235 -11.78 17.97 -1.93
CA TYR A 235 -12.90 17.18 -2.43
C TYR A 235 -12.89 17.01 -3.97
N ARG A 236 -13.18 15.79 -4.44
CA ARG A 236 -13.36 15.49 -5.87
C ARG A 236 -14.56 14.56 -6.07
N ASN A 237 -15.59 15.04 -6.75
CA ASN A 237 -16.81 14.27 -6.98
C ASN A 237 -16.57 12.90 -7.65
N TRP A 238 -15.68 12.84 -8.65
CA TRP A 238 -15.35 11.58 -9.32
C TRP A 238 -14.70 10.56 -8.39
N TRP A 239 -13.96 11.01 -7.35
CA TRP A 239 -13.32 10.12 -6.39
C TRP A 239 -14.38 9.46 -5.51
N VAL A 240 -15.35 10.24 -5.02
CA VAL A 240 -16.48 9.73 -4.23
C VAL A 240 -17.33 8.77 -5.06
N ILE A 241 -17.58 9.06 -6.34
CA ILE A 241 -18.28 8.13 -7.23
C ILE A 241 -17.50 6.82 -7.40
N LYS A 242 -16.19 6.91 -7.66
CA LYS A 242 -15.35 5.74 -7.91
C LYS A 242 -15.21 4.83 -6.69
N TYR A 243 -15.14 5.42 -5.49
CA TYR A 243 -14.90 4.70 -4.23
C TYR A 243 -16.13 4.57 -3.34
N GLY A 244 -17.30 5.02 -3.81
CA GLY A 244 -18.55 5.05 -3.06
C GLY A 244 -18.95 3.69 -2.49
N ASP A 245 -18.74 2.61 -3.26
CA ASP A 245 -18.96 1.24 -2.78
C ASP A 245 -18.15 0.95 -1.51
N ILE A 246 -16.85 1.28 -1.48
CA ILE A 246 -16.00 1.08 -0.30
C ILE A 246 -16.44 1.99 0.85
N ILE A 247 -16.68 3.27 0.56
CA ILE A 247 -17.03 4.28 1.56
C ILE A 247 -18.34 3.92 2.27
N SER A 248 -19.32 3.39 1.54
CA SER A 248 -20.61 2.94 2.09
C SER A 248 -20.50 1.79 3.11
N HIS A 249 -19.35 1.11 3.14
CA HIS A 249 -19.02 0.10 4.14
C HIS A 249 -18.19 0.63 5.31
N LEU A 250 -17.72 1.87 5.23
CA LEU A 250 -16.98 2.58 6.28
C LEU A 250 -17.83 3.60 7.03
N SER A 251 -18.90 4.10 6.41
CA SER A 251 -19.83 5.08 7.00
C SER A 251 -21.27 4.86 6.51
N ASP A 252 -22.24 5.08 7.40
CA ASP A 252 -23.67 5.16 7.08
C ASP A 252 -24.11 6.60 6.69
N HIS A 253 -23.16 7.54 6.69
CA HIS A 253 -23.39 8.96 6.43
C HIS A 253 -22.80 9.36 5.07
N PRO A 254 -23.39 10.35 4.38
CA PRO A 254 -22.79 10.89 3.16
C PRO A 254 -21.45 11.56 3.46
N VAL A 255 -20.53 11.47 2.49
CA VAL A 255 -19.28 12.23 2.51
C VAL A 255 -19.59 13.71 2.29
N ILE A 256 -18.94 14.57 3.05
CA ILE A 256 -19.11 16.02 2.98
C ILE A 256 -17.86 16.65 2.33
N ASP A 257 -18.10 17.56 1.38
CA ASP A 257 -17.09 18.47 0.86
C ASP A 257 -16.85 19.57 1.90
N PHE A 258 -15.68 19.55 2.55
CA PHE A 258 -15.40 20.48 3.65
C PHE A 258 -15.44 21.93 3.18
N ILE A 259 -14.90 22.23 2.00
CA ILE A 259 -14.84 23.59 1.45
C ILE A 259 -16.15 23.96 0.75
N GLY A 260 -16.77 23.00 0.06
CA GLY A 260 -18.03 23.23 -0.66
C GLY A 260 -19.28 23.35 0.21
N ASP A 261 -19.27 22.83 1.44
CA ASP A 261 -20.40 22.88 2.38
C ASP A 261 -20.22 23.99 3.42
N ASN A 262 -20.90 25.13 3.20
CA ASN A 262 -20.81 26.30 4.08
C ASN A 262 -21.57 26.15 5.41
N ARG A 263 -22.26 25.03 5.64
CA ARG A 263 -22.98 24.79 6.89
C ARG A 263 -22.00 24.54 8.04
N THR A 264 -22.39 24.95 9.23
CA THR A 264 -21.68 24.63 10.47
C THR A 264 -22.12 23.27 10.97
N HIS A 265 -21.25 22.27 10.87
CA HIS A 265 -21.49 20.93 11.38
C HIS A 265 -20.90 20.80 12.78
N CYS A 266 -21.71 20.34 13.73
CA CYS A 266 -21.34 20.18 15.12
C CYS A 266 -21.22 18.71 15.52
N PHE A 267 -20.15 18.39 16.24
CA PHE A 267 -19.78 17.05 16.67
C PHE A 267 -19.35 17.05 18.13
N THR A 268 -19.43 15.88 18.78
CA THR A 268 -18.83 15.67 20.09
C THR A 268 -17.35 15.28 20.03
N GLU A 269 -16.91 14.83 18.85
CA GLU A 269 -15.55 14.35 18.58
C GLU A 269 -15.21 14.54 17.10
N ALA A 270 -13.98 14.98 16.83
CA ALA A 270 -13.43 15.02 15.48
C ALA A 270 -11.99 14.51 15.47
N ILE A 271 -11.67 13.77 14.41
CA ILE A 271 -10.35 13.25 14.10
C ILE A 271 -9.90 13.90 12.80
N ILE A 272 -8.74 14.55 12.80
CA ILE A 272 -8.22 15.28 11.64
C ILE A 272 -6.91 14.62 11.23
N GLY A 273 -6.85 14.09 10.01
CA GLY A 273 -5.78 13.24 9.52
C GLY A 273 -6.11 11.75 9.62
N LEU A 274 -5.28 10.92 8.96
CA LEU A 274 -5.45 9.48 8.89
C LEU A 274 -4.22 8.75 9.43
N ARG A 275 -4.44 7.58 10.03
CA ARG A 275 -3.38 6.66 10.45
C ARG A 275 -2.99 5.75 9.30
N ILE A 276 -1.69 5.60 9.07
CA ILE A 276 -1.12 4.69 8.07
C ILE A 276 -0.09 3.79 8.75
N HIS A 277 -0.15 2.47 8.52
CA HIS A 277 0.78 1.52 9.14
C HIS A 277 2.06 1.36 8.30
N ASP A 278 1.91 0.95 7.04
CA ASP A 278 3.02 0.87 6.08
C ASP A 278 2.46 0.81 4.64
N GLU A 279 3.28 0.44 3.65
CA GLU A 279 2.86 0.31 2.26
C GLU A 279 1.82 -0.81 2.08
N LEU A 280 0.64 -0.45 1.58
CA LEU A 280 -0.49 -1.32 1.24
C LEU A 280 -0.78 -2.44 2.25
N THR A 281 -0.65 -2.15 3.55
CA THR A 281 -0.85 -3.15 4.60
C THR A 281 -1.63 -2.60 5.80
N VAL A 282 -2.23 -3.54 6.54
CA VAL A 282 -2.80 -3.31 7.87
C VAL A 282 -2.05 -4.20 8.85
N ASP A 283 -1.24 -3.59 9.69
CA ASP A 283 -0.63 -4.24 10.85
C ASP A 283 -1.67 -4.49 11.96
N SER A 284 -1.93 -5.76 12.27
CA SER A 284 -2.90 -6.17 13.29
C SER A 284 -2.49 -5.75 14.70
N SER A 285 -1.18 -5.69 15.00
CA SER A 285 -0.70 -5.30 16.33
C SER A 285 -1.00 -3.85 16.69
N LEU A 286 -1.28 -3.01 15.68
CA LEU A 286 -1.62 -1.61 15.84
C LEU A 286 -3.15 -1.35 15.76
N MET A 287 -3.94 -2.37 15.44
CA MET A 287 -5.40 -2.29 15.33
C MET A 287 -6.11 -2.61 16.64
N ARG A 288 -7.21 -1.91 16.93
CA ARG A 288 -7.97 -2.09 18.20
C ARG A 288 -8.56 -3.49 18.36
N SER A 289 -8.96 -4.15 17.27
CA SER A 289 -9.52 -5.51 17.31
C SER A 289 -8.68 -6.49 16.49
N ASN A 290 -7.37 -6.22 16.36
CA ASN A 290 -6.40 -7.05 15.66
C ASN A 290 -6.75 -7.34 14.19
N GLU A 291 -7.47 -6.42 13.52
CA GLU A 291 -7.78 -6.54 12.11
C GLU A 291 -6.52 -6.52 11.25
N SER A 292 -6.52 -7.32 10.20
CA SER A 292 -5.40 -7.50 9.28
C SER A 292 -5.71 -6.99 7.88
N ILE A 293 -4.74 -7.07 6.98
CA ILE A 293 -4.94 -6.80 5.55
C ILE A 293 -5.99 -7.74 4.92
N VAL A 294 -6.17 -8.95 5.49
CA VAL A 294 -7.22 -9.89 5.05
C VAL A 294 -8.61 -9.33 5.38
N ASP A 295 -8.78 -8.69 6.53
CA ASP A 295 -10.04 -8.07 6.95
C ASP A 295 -10.38 -6.85 6.08
N PHE A 296 -9.37 -6.05 5.72
CA PHE A 296 -9.52 -5.00 4.71
C PHE A 296 -9.99 -5.58 3.37
N ARG A 297 -9.39 -6.67 2.90
CA ARG A 297 -9.84 -7.32 1.66
C ARG A 297 -11.25 -7.89 1.77
N ASN A 298 -11.65 -8.39 2.94
CA ASN A 298 -13.03 -8.85 3.19
C ASN A 298 -14.02 -7.67 3.14
N LEU A 299 -13.61 -6.47 3.56
CA LEU A 299 -14.41 -5.26 3.33
C LEU A 299 -14.59 -4.99 1.84
N LEU A 300 -13.55 -5.13 1.02
CA LEU A 300 -13.67 -4.97 -0.44
C LEU A 300 -14.62 -6.00 -1.06
N ASP A 301 -14.61 -7.24 -0.57
CA ASP A 301 -15.56 -8.29 -1.02
C ASP A 301 -17.00 -7.88 -0.75
N ARG A 302 -17.29 -7.39 0.46
CA ARG A 302 -18.62 -6.87 0.82
C ARG A 302 -19.01 -5.65 0.01
N ALA A 303 -18.07 -4.72 -0.21
CA ALA A 303 -18.30 -3.47 -0.93
C ALA A 303 -18.70 -3.69 -2.39
N TYR A 304 -17.99 -4.56 -3.11
CA TYR A 304 -18.24 -4.75 -4.53
C TYR A 304 -19.29 -5.81 -4.85
N TRP A 305 -19.60 -6.73 -3.93
CA TRP A 305 -20.54 -7.81 -4.19
C TRP A 305 -21.96 -7.35 -4.62
N PRO A 306 -22.58 -6.32 -4.02
CA PRO A 306 -23.86 -5.81 -4.49
C PRO A 306 -23.85 -5.41 -5.96
N ARG A 307 -22.85 -4.64 -6.39
CA ARG A 307 -22.73 -4.20 -7.78
C ARG A 307 -22.39 -5.35 -8.73
N ILE A 308 -21.55 -6.30 -8.30
CA ILE A 308 -21.25 -7.51 -9.06
C ILE A 308 -22.51 -8.36 -9.30
N ARG A 309 -23.40 -8.49 -8.32
CA ARG A 309 -24.69 -9.18 -8.53
C ARG A 309 -25.55 -8.47 -9.57
N GLY A 310 -25.59 -7.13 -9.55
CA GLY A 310 -26.26 -6.35 -10.59
C GLY A 310 -25.68 -6.61 -11.98
N LEU A 311 -24.35 -6.61 -12.11
CA LEU A 311 -23.66 -6.93 -13.38
C LEU A 311 -24.00 -8.34 -13.90
N ILE A 312 -24.09 -9.33 -13.00
CA ILE A 312 -24.48 -10.70 -13.37
C ILE A 312 -25.91 -10.73 -13.90
N GLN A 313 -26.84 -10.03 -13.23
CA GLN A 313 -28.24 -9.96 -13.66
C GLN A 313 -28.41 -9.24 -15.01
N GLU A 314 -27.68 -8.14 -15.21
CA GLU A 314 -27.64 -7.41 -16.50
C GLU A 314 -27.16 -8.34 -17.64
N GLU A 315 -26.07 -9.08 -17.42
CA GLU A 315 -25.54 -10.06 -18.38
C GLU A 315 -26.53 -11.20 -18.67
N GLU A 316 -27.15 -11.76 -17.63
CA GLU A 316 -28.15 -12.84 -17.78
C GLU A 316 -29.35 -12.37 -18.60
N GLN A 317 -29.87 -11.17 -18.34
CA GLN A 317 -30.99 -10.59 -19.06
C GLN A 317 -30.66 -10.34 -20.54
N GLU A 318 -29.48 -9.80 -20.85
CA GLU A 318 -29.02 -9.66 -22.24
C GLU A 318 -28.91 -11.00 -22.97
N THR A 319 -28.51 -12.07 -22.28
CA THR A 319 -28.42 -13.40 -22.91
C THR A 319 -29.78 -14.03 -23.15
N VAL A 320 -30.78 -13.75 -22.31
CA VAL A 320 -32.17 -14.18 -22.52
C VAL A 320 -32.77 -13.46 -23.73
N ASP A 321 -32.56 -12.14 -23.84
CA ASP A 321 -33.02 -11.35 -24.99
C ASP A 321 -32.37 -11.81 -26.30
N LYS A 322 -31.08 -12.17 -26.27
CA LYS A 322 -30.36 -12.73 -27.43
C LYS A 322 -30.80 -14.16 -27.78
N LYS A 323 -31.10 -15.00 -26.78
CA LYS A 323 -31.62 -16.37 -26.99
C LYS A 323 -33.06 -16.40 -27.47
N MET A 324 -33.85 -15.35 -27.27
CA MET A 324 -35.20 -15.24 -27.85
C MET A 324 -35.18 -15.02 -29.38
N SER A 325 -33.99 -14.77 -29.97
CA SER A 325 -33.78 -14.69 -31.43
C SER A 325 -33.10 -15.92 -32.05
N THR A 326 -32.74 -16.95 -31.28
CA THR A 326 -32.16 -18.20 -31.84
C THR A 326 -32.57 -19.42 -31.02
N SER A 327 -33.08 -20.45 -31.72
CA SER A 327 -33.59 -21.69 -31.12
C SER A 327 -32.57 -22.38 -30.21
N PRO A 328 -33.00 -22.96 -29.08
CA PRO A 328 -32.10 -23.59 -28.12
C PRO A 328 -31.63 -24.96 -28.64
N THR A 329 -30.32 -25.12 -28.83
CA THR A 329 -29.69 -26.44 -28.98
C THR A 329 -29.25 -26.97 -27.63
N SER A 330 -29.63 -28.22 -27.38
CA SER A 330 -29.62 -28.94 -26.11
C SER A 330 -28.26 -29.12 -25.43
N GLY A 331 -28.34 -29.09 -24.09
CA GLY A 331 -27.47 -29.64 -23.04
C GLY A 331 -26.14 -30.29 -23.40
N SER A 332 -25.07 -29.81 -22.76
CA SER A 332 -23.86 -30.60 -22.55
C SER A 332 -23.75 -31.02 -21.08
N VAL A 333 -23.75 -32.33 -20.93
CA VAL A 333 -23.28 -33.20 -19.85
C VAL A 333 -22.20 -32.54 -18.98
N PHE A 334 -22.35 -32.65 -17.65
CA PHE A 334 -21.32 -32.29 -16.66
C PHE A 334 -20.08 -33.16 -16.87
N ASP A 335 -19.12 -32.63 -17.64
CA ASP A 335 -17.77 -33.16 -17.68
C ASP A 335 -17.04 -32.70 -16.41
N TYR A 336 -16.61 -33.65 -15.58
CA TYR A 336 -15.70 -33.42 -14.46
C TYR A 336 -14.28 -33.11 -14.97
N GLN A 337 -14.14 -32.25 -15.99
CA GLN A 337 -12.87 -31.65 -16.33
C GLN A 337 -12.47 -30.74 -15.18
N ALA A 338 -11.35 -31.07 -14.53
CA ALA A 338 -10.72 -30.21 -13.55
C ALA A 338 -10.62 -28.79 -14.16
N ARG A 339 -11.31 -27.84 -13.52
CA ARG A 339 -11.42 -26.47 -14.04
C ARG A 339 -10.01 -25.90 -14.19
N LYS A 340 -9.64 -25.49 -15.42
CA LYS A 340 -8.33 -24.90 -15.69
C LYS A 340 -8.11 -23.67 -14.80
N PRO A 341 -6.93 -23.52 -14.17
CA PRO A 341 -6.63 -22.33 -13.37
C PRO A 341 -6.75 -21.06 -14.20
N LYS A 342 -7.41 -20.04 -13.65
CA LYS A 342 -7.63 -18.75 -14.30
C LYS A 342 -6.45 -17.82 -14.06
N LEU A 343 -5.83 -17.36 -15.14
CA LEU A 343 -4.71 -16.42 -15.12
C LEU A 343 -5.14 -15.09 -15.73
N VAL A 344 -5.02 -14.00 -14.98
CA VAL A 344 -5.31 -12.65 -15.44
C VAL A 344 -4.01 -11.91 -15.71
N ILE A 345 -3.86 -11.33 -16.90
CA ILE A 345 -2.77 -10.44 -17.25
C ILE A 345 -3.29 -9.01 -17.17
N LEU A 346 -2.76 -8.21 -16.24
CA LEU A 346 -2.99 -6.76 -16.21
C LEU A 346 -2.12 -6.09 -17.26
N SER A 347 -2.74 -5.83 -18.40
CA SER A 347 -2.12 -5.21 -19.56
C SER A 347 -2.04 -3.70 -19.37
N ARG A 348 -1.03 -3.10 -20.00
CA ARG A 348 -0.70 -1.68 -19.91
C ARG A 348 -0.32 -1.16 -21.28
N ASN A 349 -0.77 0.04 -21.59
CA ASN A 349 -0.37 0.78 -22.78
C ASN A 349 0.70 1.82 -22.40
N GLY A 350 1.70 2.01 -23.26
CA GLY A 350 2.78 2.98 -23.04
C GLY A 350 3.89 2.45 -22.13
N SER A 351 4.23 3.20 -21.08
CA SER A 351 5.35 2.85 -20.21
C SER A 351 5.17 1.48 -19.55
N ARG A 352 6.26 0.70 -19.55
CA ARG A 352 6.35 -0.66 -19.02
C ARG A 352 5.41 -1.67 -19.67
N ALA A 353 4.90 -1.39 -20.88
CA ALA A 353 4.13 -2.36 -21.65
C ALA A 353 4.94 -3.64 -21.94
N ILE A 354 4.26 -4.79 -21.99
CA ILE A 354 4.84 -6.06 -22.41
C ILE A 354 4.75 -6.13 -23.94
N MET A 355 5.86 -5.97 -24.65
CA MET A 355 5.90 -5.89 -26.11
C MET A 355 5.45 -7.18 -26.80
N ASN A 356 5.67 -8.33 -26.16
CA ASN A 356 5.29 -9.65 -26.67
C ASN A 356 4.15 -10.30 -25.86
N GLU A 357 3.14 -9.51 -25.45
CA GLU A 357 2.01 -9.95 -24.64
C GLU A 357 1.23 -11.10 -25.28
N ASN A 358 0.98 -11.06 -26.60
CA ASN A 358 0.28 -12.14 -27.31
C ASN A 358 1.03 -13.48 -27.20
N SER A 359 2.37 -13.44 -27.22
CA SER A 359 3.18 -14.64 -27.02
C SER A 359 3.12 -15.12 -25.57
N LEU A 360 3.08 -14.22 -24.60
CA LEU A 360 2.86 -14.56 -23.19
C LEU A 360 1.50 -15.24 -22.98
N VAL A 361 0.44 -14.72 -23.60
CA VAL A 361 -0.91 -15.33 -23.58
C VAL A 361 -0.82 -16.76 -24.10
N LYS A 362 -0.28 -16.96 -25.32
CA LYS A 362 -0.14 -18.28 -25.93
C LYS A 362 0.64 -19.26 -25.07
N THR A 363 1.80 -18.86 -24.55
CA THR A 363 2.61 -19.70 -23.65
C THR A 363 1.87 -20.04 -22.35
N SER A 364 1.03 -19.14 -21.84
CA SER A 364 0.24 -19.40 -20.63
C SER A 364 -0.92 -20.37 -20.91
N GLU A 365 -1.57 -20.27 -22.06
CA GLU A 365 -2.61 -21.22 -22.50
C GLU A 365 -2.03 -22.62 -22.75
N GLU A 366 -0.86 -22.71 -23.40
CA GLU A 366 -0.11 -23.95 -23.61
C GLU A 366 0.30 -24.61 -22.29
N MET A 367 0.56 -23.82 -21.24
CA MET A 367 0.82 -24.32 -19.88
C MET A 367 -0.44 -24.90 -19.20
N GLY A 368 -1.63 -24.63 -19.75
CA GLY A 368 -2.91 -25.12 -19.25
C GLY A 368 -3.73 -24.09 -18.47
N PHE A 369 -3.35 -22.80 -18.48
CA PHE A 369 -4.17 -21.74 -17.87
C PHE A 369 -5.35 -21.34 -18.77
N GLN A 370 -6.46 -20.94 -18.15
CA GLN A 370 -7.47 -20.12 -18.81
C GLN A 370 -7.06 -18.65 -18.68
N VAL A 371 -6.65 -18.02 -19.78
CA VAL A 371 -6.08 -16.67 -19.75
C VAL A 371 -7.13 -15.60 -20.02
N GLN A 372 -7.10 -14.53 -19.24
CA GLN A 372 -7.87 -13.31 -19.47
C GLN A 372 -6.93 -12.10 -19.46
N VAL A 373 -6.95 -11.29 -20.51
CA VAL A 373 -6.22 -10.01 -20.52
C VAL A 373 -7.15 -8.90 -20.07
N LEU A 374 -6.79 -8.20 -18.99
CA LEU A 374 -7.53 -7.08 -18.47
C LEU A 374 -6.79 -5.78 -18.78
N ARG A 375 -7.49 -4.79 -19.36
CA ARG A 375 -6.98 -3.46 -19.68
C ARG A 375 -7.80 -2.40 -18.94
N PRO A 376 -7.51 -2.14 -17.65
CA PRO A 376 -8.22 -1.12 -16.90
C PRO A 376 -7.98 0.27 -17.49
N GLU A 377 -9.07 0.98 -17.77
CA GLU A 377 -9.09 2.41 -18.09
C GLU A 377 -9.49 3.22 -16.86
N ARG A 378 -9.27 4.55 -16.88
CA ARG A 378 -9.63 5.43 -15.75
C ARG A 378 -11.12 5.38 -15.39
N THR A 379 -11.97 5.11 -16.38
CA THR A 379 -13.43 4.99 -16.26
C THR A 379 -13.88 3.55 -16.05
N THR A 380 -12.97 2.57 -16.04
CA THR A 380 -13.35 1.18 -15.78
C THR A 380 -13.83 1.04 -14.35
N GLU A 381 -15.04 0.54 -14.21
CA GLU A 381 -15.67 0.29 -12.93
C GLU A 381 -14.87 -0.70 -12.08
N LEU A 382 -14.58 -0.33 -10.82
CA LEU A 382 -13.77 -1.15 -9.92
C LEU A 382 -14.44 -2.51 -9.64
N ALA A 383 -15.77 -2.58 -9.57
CA ALA A 383 -16.49 -3.84 -9.38
C ALA A 383 -16.21 -4.87 -10.50
N LYS A 384 -16.04 -4.43 -11.75
CA LYS A 384 -15.69 -5.30 -12.88
C LYS A 384 -14.27 -5.86 -12.74
N ILE A 385 -13.32 -5.01 -12.35
CA ILE A 385 -11.93 -5.40 -12.10
C ILE A 385 -11.88 -6.37 -10.91
N TYR A 386 -12.60 -6.05 -9.83
CA TYR A 386 -12.73 -6.90 -8.65
C TYR A 386 -13.28 -8.28 -9.01
N ARG A 387 -14.41 -8.37 -9.73
CA ARG A 387 -14.98 -9.64 -10.19
C ARG A 387 -13.96 -10.49 -10.97
N SER A 388 -13.20 -9.85 -11.85
CA SER A 388 -12.19 -10.52 -12.67
C SER A 388 -11.05 -11.12 -11.83
N LEU A 389 -10.52 -10.36 -10.88
CA LEU A 389 -9.36 -10.74 -10.07
C LEU A 389 -9.73 -11.61 -8.87
N ASN A 390 -10.89 -11.39 -8.25
CA ASN A 390 -11.43 -12.21 -7.16
C ASN A 390 -11.73 -13.66 -7.60
N SER A 391 -11.95 -13.86 -8.91
CA SER A 391 -12.13 -15.18 -9.53
C SER A 391 -10.85 -15.76 -10.15
N SER A 392 -9.71 -15.07 -10.02
CA SER A 392 -8.44 -15.49 -10.63
C SER A 392 -7.53 -16.22 -9.65
N ASP A 393 -6.83 -17.22 -10.16
CA ASP A 393 -5.83 -17.99 -9.42
C ASP A 393 -4.44 -17.37 -9.54
N VAL A 394 -4.17 -16.71 -10.67
CA VAL A 394 -2.90 -16.05 -10.95
C VAL A 394 -3.13 -14.66 -11.53
N MET A 395 -2.42 -13.66 -11.03
CA MET A 395 -2.33 -12.33 -11.64
C MET A 395 -0.91 -12.08 -12.11
N ILE A 396 -0.75 -11.60 -13.35
CA ILE A 396 0.50 -11.10 -13.90
C ILE A 396 0.38 -9.60 -14.13
N GLY A 397 1.39 -8.84 -13.72
CA GLY A 397 1.49 -7.44 -14.10
C GLY A 397 2.93 -6.92 -14.02
N VAL A 398 3.18 -5.80 -14.70
CA VAL A 398 4.46 -5.09 -14.61
C VAL A 398 4.40 -4.03 -13.51
N HIS A 399 5.46 -3.94 -12.71
CA HIS A 399 5.57 -3.01 -11.59
C HIS A 399 5.00 -1.61 -11.89
N GLY A 400 4.11 -1.15 -11.02
CA GLY A 400 3.46 0.17 -11.08
C GLY A 400 2.06 0.12 -10.50
N ALA A 401 1.37 1.28 -10.47
CA ALA A 401 0.13 1.47 -9.72
C ALA A 401 -0.98 0.46 -9.98
N ALA A 402 -1.08 -0.09 -11.20
CA ALA A 402 -2.07 -1.13 -11.51
C ALA A 402 -1.87 -2.42 -10.71
N MET A 403 -0.68 -2.67 -10.18
CA MET A 403 -0.38 -3.82 -9.33
C MET A 403 -1.16 -3.77 -8.01
N THR A 404 -1.59 -2.60 -7.52
CA THR A 404 -2.42 -2.44 -6.31
C THR A 404 -3.69 -3.30 -6.35
N HIS A 405 -4.20 -3.63 -7.53
CA HIS A 405 -5.32 -4.55 -7.69
C HIS A 405 -5.05 -5.98 -7.18
N PHE A 406 -3.82 -6.34 -6.78
CA PHE A 406 -3.57 -7.60 -6.05
C PHE A 406 -4.45 -7.70 -4.79
N LEU A 407 -4.85 -6.58 -4.18
CA LEU A 407 -5.77 -6.51 -3.04
C LEU A 407 -7.15 -7.10 -3.37
N PHE A 408 -7.49 -7.28 -4.64
CA PHE A 408 -8.76 -7.87 -5.09
C PHE A 408 -8.68 -9.39 -5.27
N MET A 409 -7.49 -9.97 -5.18
CA MET A 409 -7.28 -11.41 -5.26
C MET A 409 -7.68 -12.11 -3.95
N LYS A 410 -7.99 -13.40 -4.05
CA LYS A 410 -8.20 -14.26 -2.89
C LYS A 410 -6.87 -14.66 -2.26
N PRO A 411 -6.76 -14.71 -0.92
CA PRO A 411 -5.68 -15.43 -0.26
C PRO A 411 -5.59 -16.86 -0.82
N GLY A 412 -4.38 -17.36 -1.04
CA GLY A 412 -4.14 -18.62 -1.77
C GLY A 412 -3.91 -18.47 -3.27
N SER A 413 -4.08 -17.28 -3.85
CA SER A 413 -3.73 -17.01 -5.26
C SER A 413 -2.25 -16.59 -5.43
N VAL A 414 -1.76 -16.57 -6.68
CA VAL A 414 -0.38 -16.23 -7.04
C VAL A 414 -0.30 -14.85 -7.69
N LEU A 415 0.61 -14.00 -7.21
CA LEU A 415 0.96 -12.72 -7.84
C LEU A 415 2.32 -12.83 -8.51
N ILE A 416 2.36 -12.71 -9.85
CA ILE A 416 3.61 -12.62 -10.62
C ILE A 416 3.85 -11.15 -10.99
N GLN A 417 4.91 -10.57 -10.44
CA GLN A 417 5.32 -9.21 -10.76
C GLN A 417 6.51 -9.23 -11.71
N VAL A 418 6.35 -8.65 -12.90
CA VAL A 418 7.49 -8.30 -13.77
C VAL A 418 8.15 -7.07 -13.19
N ILE A 419 9.44 -7.18 -12.85
CA ILE A 419 10.22 -6.14 -12.17
C ILE A 419 11.18 -5.52 -13.21
N PRO A 420 10.90 -4.28 -13.67
CA PRO A 420 11.80 -3.53 -14.53
C PRO A 420 13.18 -3.30 -13.90
N LEU A 421 14.18 -2.94 -14.71
CA LEU A 421 15.50 -2.56 -14.20
C LEU A 421 15.39 -1.44 -13.16
N GLY A 422 16.25 -1.44 -12.14
CA GLY A 422 16.29 -0.36 -11.13
C GLY A 422 15.13 -0.33 -10.13
N THR A 423 14.15 -1.23 -10.21
CA THR A 423 12.92 -1.17 -9.38
C THR A 423 12.78 -2.30 -8.36
N GLU A 424 13.85 -3.06 -8.09
CA GLU A 424 13.78 -4.28 -7.27
C GLU A 424 13.36 -4.01 -5.82
N TRP A 425 13.95 -3.00 -5.17
CA TRP A 425 13.56 -2.61 -3.81
C TRP A 425 12.10 -2.15 -3.76
N ALA A 426 11.68 -1.31 -4.72
CA ALA A 426 10.33 -0.78 -4.78
C ALA A 426 9.30 -1.89 -5.08
N ALA A 427 9.67 -2.89 -5.88
CA ALA A 427 8.82 -4.04 -6.17
C ALA A 427 8.53 -4.86 -4.91
N GLU A 428 9.57 -5.14 -4.12
CA GLU A 428 9.43 -5.87 -2.86
C GLU A 428 8.64 -5.07 -1.83
N THR A 429 9.00 -3.81 -1.59
CA THR A 429 8.35 -2.96 -0.57
C THR A 429 6.89 -2.65 -0.91
N TYR A 430 6.58 -2.26 -2.15
CA TYR A 430 5.22 -1.79 -2.48
C TYR A 430 4.23 -2.90 -2.78
N TYR A 431 4.69 -4.09 -3.20
CA TYR A 431 3.80 -5.16 -3.65
C TYR A 431 4.21 -6.55 -3.18
N GLY A 432 5.50 -6.82 -3.06
CA GLY A 432 6.01 -8.12 -2.59
C GLY A 432 5.55 -8.43 -1.16
N GLU A 433 5.99 -7.63 -0.19
CA GLU A 433 5.61 -7.83 1.22
C GLU A 433 4.10 -7.74 1.44
N PRO A 434 3.39 -6.71 0.90
CA PRO A 434 1.94 -6.62 1.06
C PRO A 434 1.18 -7.82 0.49
N ALA A 435 1.60 -8.35 -0.67
CA ALA A 435 0.98 -9.55 -1.24
C ALA A 435 1.18 -10.78 -0.35
N ARG A 436 2.35 -10.95 0.28
CA ARG A 436 2.58 -12.06 1.22
C ARG A 436 1.76 -11.89 2.49
N LYS A 437 1.64 -10.68 3.03
CA LYS A 437 0.79 -10.37 4.19
C LYS A 437 -0.69 -10.66 3.90
N LEU A 438 -1.16 -10.41 2.66
CA LEU A 438 -2.50 -10.80 2.20
C LEU A 438 -2.70 -12.32 2.05
N GLY A 439 -1.64 -13.12 2.13
CA GLY A 439 -1.69 -14.56 1.92
C GLY A 439 -1.60 -14.96 0.44
N LEU A 440 -1.09 -14.08 -0.43
CA LEU A 440 -0.76 -14.43 -1.81
C LEU A 440 0.64 -15.03 -1.91
N LYS A 441 0.83 -15.87 -2.93
CA LYS A 441 2.17 -16.30 -3.32
C LYS A 441 2.79 -15.28 -4.26
N TYR A 442 3.76 -14.52 -3.76
CA TYR A 442 4.52 -13.58 -4.57
C TYR A 442 5.64 -14.26 -5.39
N ILE A 443 5.71 -13.94 -6.68
CA ILE A 443 6.76 -14.37 -7.60
C ILE A 443 7.30 -13.15 -8.37
N GLY A 444 8.46 -12.64 -7.97
CA GLY A 444 9.18 -11.61 -8.71
C GLY A 444 9.89 -12.17 -9.96
N TYR A 445 9.69 -11.52 -11.11
CA TYR A 445 10.45 -11.74 -12.34
C TYR A 445 11.30 -10.51 -12.66
N LYS A 446 12.53 -10.50 -12.15
CA LYS A 446 13.54 -9.49 -12.51
C LYS A 446 13.99 -9.68 -13.96
N ILE A 447 13.73 -8.67 -14.78
CA ILE A 447 14.14 -8.68 -16.18
C ILE A 447 15.65 -8.50 -16.29
N LYS A 448 16.24 -8.99 -17.38
CA LYS A 448 17.61 -8.69 -17.77
C LYS A 448 17.65 -7.43 -18.64
N GLY A 449 18.83 -6.85 -18.80
CA GLY A 449 19.07 -5.73 -19.73
C GLY A 449 18.45 -5.97 -21.10
N ARG A 450 18.71 -7.14 -21.72
CA ARG A 450 18.18 -7.52 -23.04
C ARG A 450 16.65 -7.66 -23.15
N GLU A 451 15.94 -7.67 -22.03
CA GLU A 451 14.47 -7.70 -21.98
C GLU A 451 13.88 -6.29 -21.80
N SER A 452 14.71 -5.27 -21.67
CA SER A 452 14.34 -3.86 -21.52
C SER A 452 14.57 -3.11 -22.84
N SER A 453 13.67 -2.19 -23.20
CA SER A 453 13.90 -1.27 -24.34
C SER A 453 15.14 -0.40 -24.16
N LEU A 454 15.54 -0.14 -22.91
CA LEU A 454 16.74 0.64 -22.60
C LEU A 454 18.02 -0.01 -23.18
N PHE A 455 18.00 -1.31 -23.49
CA PHE A 455 19.13 -2.00 -24.12
C PHE A 455 19.46 -1.48 -25.52
N ASP A 456 18.47 -0.97 -26.23
CA ASP A 456 18.62 -0.42 -27.58
C ASP A 456 18.94 1.09 -27.54
N GLU A 457 18.68 1.75 -26.41
CA GLU A 457 18.86 3.20 -26.22
C GLU A 457 20.21 3.57 -25.59
N TYR A 458 20.73 2.72 -24.71
CA TYR A 458 21.96 2.96 -23.95
C TYR A 458 23.09 2.05 -24.39
N ASP A 459 24.33 2.55 -24.27
CA ASP A 459 25.53 1.74 -24.49
C ASP A 459 25.56 0.53 -23.53
N LYS A 460 26.12 -0.59 -24.01
CA LYS A 460 26.15 -1.86 -23.25
C LYS A 460 26.82 -1.77 -21.89
N ASP A 461 27.72 -0.80 -21.71
CA ASP A 461 28.47 -0.58 -20.48
C ASP A 461 27.95 0.62 -19.68
N ASP A 462 26.85 1.25 -20.13
CA ASP A 462 26.21 2.35 -19.42
C ASP A 462 25.71 1.90 -18.03
N PRO A 463 25.95 2.69 -16.96
CA PRO A 463 25.45 2.39 -15.62
C PRO A 463 23.93 2.17 -15.53
N VAL A 464 23.13 2.75 -16.42
CA VAL A 464 21.67 2.52 -16.50
C VAL A 464 21.36 1.05 -16.73
N LEU A 465 22.18 0.34 -17.49
CA LEU A 465 22.01 -1.09 -17.76
C LEU A 465 22.80 -1.98 -16.81
N ARG A 466 24.05 -1.60 -16.49
CA ARG A 466 24.98 -2.44 -15.73
C ARG A 466 24.87 -2.29 -14.22
N ASN A 467 24.56 -1.10 -13.73
CA ASN A 467 24.45 -0.82 -12.31
C ASN A 467 23.25 0.09 -12.00
N PRO A 468 22.00 -0.37 -12.24
CA PRO A 468 20.81 0.44 -11.98
C PRO A 468 20.75 0.97 -10.54
N SER A 469 21.23 0.19 -9.57
CA SER A 469 21.34 0.59 -8.17
C SER A 469 22.15 1.87 -7.96
N SER A 470 23.29 2.03 -8.65
CA SER A 470 24.10 3.25 -8.55
C SER A 470 23.36 4.49 -9.06
N PHE A 471 22.49 4.30 -10.05
CA PHE A 471 21.69 5.38 -10.63
C PHE A 471 20.50 5.73 -9.73
N THR A 472 19.83 4.72 -9.15
CA THR A 472 18.68 4.93 -8.25
C THR A 472 19.04 5.71 -6.99
N LYS A 473 20.32 5.68 -6.56
CA LYS A 473 20.84 6.49 -5.45
C LYS A 473 20.79 8.01 -5.72
N LYS A 474 20.62 8.43 -6.97
CA LYS A 474 20.44 9.86 -7.33
C LYS A 474 19.06 10.40 -6.92
N GLY A 475 18.12 9.54 -6.54
CA GLY A 475 16.80 9.92 -6.06
C GLY A 475 15.65 9.27 -6.84
N TRP A 476 14.45 9.41 -6.31
CA TRP A 476 13.23 8.83 -6.87
C TRP A 476 12.87 9.40 -8.24
N GLU A 477 13.02 10.72 -8.43
CA GLU A 477 12.72 11.38 -9.72
C GLU A 477 13.50 10.79 -10.89
N TYR A 478 14.81 10.54 -10.71
CA TYR A 478 15.65 9.88 -11.72
C TYR A 478 15.24 8.43 -11.95
N THR A 479 14.90 7.71 -10.89
CA THR A 479 14.43 6.32 -10.97
C THR A 479 13.13 6.23 -11.76
N LYS A 480 12.18 7.13 -11.46
CA LYS A 480 10.88 7.19 -12.09
C LYS A 480 11.02 7.48 -13.58
N LYS A 481 11.74 8.54 -13.95
CA LYS A 481 11.94 8.92 -15.34
C LYS A 481 12.49 7.76 -16.18
N ILE A 482 13.66 7.23 -15.80
CA ILE A 482 14.35 6.24 -16.63
C ILE A 482 13.68 4.86 -16.56
N TYR A 483 13.36 4.38 -15.36
CA TYR A 483 12.96 2.97 -15.20
C TYR A 483 11.45 2.76 -15.16
N LEU A 484 10.66 3.79 -14.88
CA LEU A 484 9.19 3.68 -14.84
C LEU A 484 8.50 4.34 -16.04
N GLU A 485 9.08 5.37 -16.65
CA GLU A 485 8.47 6.10 -17.77
C GLU A 485 9.08 5.68 -19.11
N ASP A 486 10.41 5.59 -19.20
CA ASP A 486 11.14 5.39 -20.47
C ASP A 486 11.45 3.92 -20.81
N GLN A 487 10.83 2.96 -20.11
CA GLN A 487 11.15 1.53 -20.28
C GLN A 487 9.93 0.72 -20.67
N THR A 488 10.04 -0.12 -21.70
CA THR A 488 9.12 -1.22 -22.01
C THR A 488 9.82 -2.56 -21.89
N VAL A 489 9.04 -3.67 -21.84
CA VAL A 489 9.57 -5.00 -21.53
C VAL A 489 9.26 -5.99 -22.64
N ARG A 490 10.27 -6.72 -23.11
CA ARG A 490 10.12 -7.89 -23.98
C ARG A 490 10.57 -9.14 -23.24
N LEU A 491 9.60 -9.93 -22.77
CA LEU A 491 9.86 -11.08 -21.90
C LEU A 491 10.57 -12.21 -22.65
N GLU A 492 11.62 -12.78 -22.04
CA GLU A 492 12.20 -14.04 -22.49
C GLU A 492 11.31 -15.22 -22.04
N LEU A 493 10.45 -15.70 -22.94
CA LEU A 493 9.40 -16.68 -22.61
C LEU A 493 9.92 -17.99 -22.04
N ARG A 494 11.13 -18.45 -22.40
CA ARG A 494 11.73 -19.66 -21.82
C ARG A 494 12.03 -19.49 -20.32
N ARG A 495 12.53 -18.32 -19.91
CA ARG A 495 12.72 -18.00 -18.49
C ARG A 495 11.41 -17.70 -17.79
N PHE A 496 10.55 -16.93 -18.43
CA PHE A 496 9.25 -16.56 -17.86
C PHE A 496 8.36 -17.81 -17.67
N GLY A 497 8.42 -18.77 -18.57
CA GLY A 497 7.75 -20.06 -18.50
C GLY A 497 8.05 -20.84 -17.22
N LYS A 498 9.25 -20.68 -16.64
CA LYS A 498 9.58 -21.27 -15.32
C LYS A 498 8.76 -20.64 -14.18
N ARG A 499 8.37 -19.37 -14.30
CA ARG A 499 7.49 -18.69 -13.34
C ARG A 499 6.05 -19.14 -13.51
N LEU A 500 5.59 -19.28 -14.76
CA LEU A 500 4.28 -19.85 -15.08
C LEU A 500 4.13 -21.27 -14.56
N ALA A 501 5.13 -22.14 -14.80
CA ALA A 501 5.12 -23.51 -14.30
C ALA A 501 5.09 -23.57 -12.77
N ARG A 502 5.84 -22.69 -12.09
CA ARG A 502 5.78 -22.58 -10.63
C ARG A 502 4.40 -22.13 -10.14
N ALA A 503 3.81 -21.13 -10.78
CA ALA A 503 2.47 -20.65 -10.44
C ALA A 503 1.42 -21.76 -10.64
N TYR A 504 1.51 -22.49 -11.76
CA TYR A 504 0.61 -23.60 -12.07
C TYR A 504 0.69 -24.69 -11.01
N TYR A 505 1.90 -25.08 -10.63
CA TYR A 505 2.12 -26.06 -9.56
C TYR A 505 1.59 -25.56 -8.20
N CYS A 506 1.81 -24.28 -7.85
CA CYS A 506 1.29 -23.76 -6.58
C CYS A 506 -0.26 -23.77 -6.51
N ILE A 507 -0.95 -23.68 -7.65
CA ILE A 507 -2.43 -23.71 -7.69
C ILE A 507 -2.98 -25.14 -7.77
N THR A 508 -2.34 -26.00 -8.58
CA THR A 508 -2.90 -27.33 -8.91
C THR A 508 -2.26 -28.48 -8.14
N GLY A 509 -1.07 -28.29 -7.58
CA GLY A 509 -0.22 -29.38 -7.07
C GLY A 509 0.38 -30.27 -8.17
N ILE A 510 0.16 -29.94 -9.46
CA ILE A 510 0.56 -30.75 -10.61
C ILE A 510 1.72 -30.07 -11.35
N HIS A 511 2.72 -30.86 -11.75
CA HIS A 511 3.74 -30.39 -12.68
C HIS A 511 3.15 -30.31 -14.09
N PRO A 512 3.20 -29.15 -14.76
CA PRO A 512 2.72 -29.06 -16.13
C PRO A 512 3.57 -29.97 -17.02
N GLN A 513 2.94 -30.73 -17.91
CA GLN A 513 3.64 -31.51 -18.94
C GLN A 513 4.36 -30.52 -19.86
N SER A 514 5.69 -30.44 -19.74
CA SER A 514 6.49 -29.49 -20.50
C SER A 514 6.56 -29.89 -21.97
N SER A 515 5.96 -29.11 -22.86
CA SER A 515 6.26 -29.08 -24.30
C SER A 515 7.35 -28.06 -24.66
N LEU A 516 8.00 -27.46 -23.66
CA LEU A 516 9.05 -26.44 -23.81
C LEU A 516 10.44 -27.04 -23.52
N GLU A 517 10.87 -28.00 -24.36
CA GLU A 517 12.30 -28.35 -24.48
C GLU A 517 13.03 -27.44 -25.46
#